data_AF-A0A6B2GJ08-F1
#
_entry.id   AF-A0A6B2GJ08-F1
#
_cell.length_a   1.000
_cell.length_b   1.000
_cell.length_c   1.000
_cell.angle_alpha   90.00
_cell.angle_beta   90.00
_cell.angle_gamma   90.00
#
_symmetry.space_group_name_H-M   'P 1'
#
loop_
_entity.id
_entity.type
_entity.pdbx_description
1 polymer ?
#
loop_
_entity_poly.entity_id
_entity_poly.type
_entity_poly.pdbx_seq_one_letter_code
_entity_poly.pdbx_strand_id
1 'polypeptide(L)'
;GVLHTGLTDFGKEVIKKMQEKNMIVDVAHCSEQMLDAILKLTTKPILSSHTGVKGTCDNVRNLSDKHLIGIANTGGLVGIAFFDKAVCEPDAKHIAQAIQYAVKLIGIEHVALGSDADGAISIPFDITGLSLITDELLKLNFTSDQISLIMGGNVKRFLLENLPQ
;
A
#
# COMPACT_ATOMS: atom_id res chain seq x y z
N GLY A 1 19.48 1.44 -0.79
CA GLY A 1 20.36 2.35 -1.55
C GLY A 1 21.80 1.90 -1.42
N VAL A 2 22.71 2.45 -2.25
CA VAL A 2 24.12 2.03 -2.40
C VAL A 2 24.89 1.98 -1.06
N LEU A 3 24.55 2.85 -0.12
CA LEU A 3 25.22 2.94 1.18
C LEU A 3 24.70 1.97 2.24
N HIS A 4 23.55 1.31 2.02
CA HIS A 4 22.89 0.42 3.00
C HIS A 4 22.61 1.03 4.39
N THR A 5 22.70 2.35 4.56
CA THR A 5 22.53 3.04 5.85
C THR A 5 21.09 3.49 6.16
N GLY A 6 20.12 3.15 5.32
CA GLY A 6 18.74 3.63 5.45
C GLY A 6 18.61 5.13 5.12
N LEU A 7 17.89 5.88 5.97
CA LEU A 7 17.57 7.29 5.75
C LEU A 7 18.71 8.22 6.21
N THR A 8 19.26 9.00 5.29
CA THR A 8 20.31 10.00 5.58
C THR A 8 19.74 11.23 6.28
N ASP A 9 20.61 12.06 6.89
CA ASP A 9 20.16 13.32 7.53
C ASP A 9 19.51 14.28 6.53
N PHE A 10 20.06 14.40 5.31
CA PHE A 10 19.40 15.14 4.25
C PHE A 10 18.02 14.56 3.89
N GLY A 11 17.89 13.23 3.85
CA GLY A 11 16.60 12.56 3.61
C GLY A 11 15.56 12.87 4.69
N LYS A 12 15.96 12.96 5.96
CA LYS A 12 15.07 13.39 7.06
C LYS A 12 14.56 14.81 6.83
N GLU A 13 15.44 15.73 6.44
CA GLU A 13 15.05 17.11 6.11
C GLU A 13 14.11 17.18 4.90
N VAL A 14 14.31 16.34 3.89
CA VAL A 14 13.41 16.24 2.73
C VAL A 14 12.01 15.78 3.17
N ILE A 15 11.91 14.71 3.95
CA ILE A 15 10.61 14.20 4.45
C ILE A 15 9.89 15.26 5.28
N LYS A 16 10.61 15.98 6.14
CA LYS A 16 10.04 17.08 6.93
C LYS A 16 9.46 18.17 6.02
N LYS A 17 10.21 18.62 5.02
CA LYS A 17 9.75 19.63 4.05
C LYS A 17 8.59 19.14 3.18
N MET A 18 8.57 17.86 2.80
CA MET A 18 7.44 17.25 2.09
C MET A 18 6.17 17.36 2.93
N GLN A 19 6.23 16.97 4.19
CA GLN A 19 5.08 17.06 5.10
C GLN A 19 4.66 18.51 5.38
N GLU A 20 5.59 19.46 5.55
CA GLU A 20 5.28 20.89 5.68
C GLU A 20 4.46 21.42 4.48
N LYS A 21 4.66 20.83 3.30
CA LYS A 21 3.96 21.18 2.05
C LYS A 21 2.72 20.33 1.75
N ASN A 22 2.30 19.45 2.66
CA ASN A 22 1.24 18.47 2.42
C ASN A 22 1.52 17.58 1.19
N MET A 23 2.80 17.31 0.91
CA MET A 23 3.19 16.32 -0.08
C MET A 23 3.17 14.93 0.58
N ILE A 24 2.44 14.00 -0.03
CA ILE A 24 2.34 12.62 0.44
C ILE A 24 3.70 11.95 0.31
N VAL A 25 4.16 11.33 1.40
CA VAL A 25 5.38 10.50 1.40
C VAL A 25 4.98 9.08 1.02
N ASP A 26 5.39 8.64 -0.17
CA ASP A 26 5.24 7.26 -0.61
C ASP A 26 6.45 6.42 -0.18
N VAL A 27 6.18 5.29 0.49
CA VAL A 27 7.20 4.39 1.03
C VAL A 27 7.34 3.08 0.25
N ALA A 28 6.69 2.95 -0.92
CA ALA A 28 6.99 1.86 -1.84
C ALA A 28 8.51 1.77 -2.12
N HIS A 29 9.05 0.55 -2.18
CA HIS A 29 10.47 0.23 -2.33
C HIS A 29 11.41 0.62 -1.17
N CYS A 30 10.91 1.23 -0.09
CA CYS A 30 11.76 1.48 1.08
C CYS A 30 12.26 0.16 1.68
N SER A 31 13.51 0.15 2.13
CA SER A 31 13.98 -0.94 2.99
C SER A 31 13.28 -0.87 4.35
N GLU A 32 13.23 -1.99 5.07
CA GLU A 32 12.64 -2.04 6.41
C GLU A 32 13.28 -1.01 7.36
N GLN A 33 14.61 -0.84 7.30
CA GLN A 33 15.33 0.14 8.10
C GLN A 33 14.93 1.59 7.76
N MET A 34 14.72 1.89 6.47
CA MET A 34 14.28 3.21 6.04
C MET A 34 12.85 3.47 6.49
N LEU A 35 11.95 2.50 6.33
CA LEU A 35 10.56 2.60 6.76
C LEU A 35 10.46 2.78 8.29
N ASP A 36 11.25 2.04 9.07
CA ASP A 36 11.35 2.22 10.52
C ASP A 36 11.79 3.64 10.91
N ALA A 37 12.67 4.28 10.14
CA ALA A 37 13.10 5.65 10.36
C ALA A 37 12.02 6.67 9.97
N ILE A 38 11.34 6.46 8.83
CA ILE A 38 10.25 7.31 8.34
C ILE A 38 9.09 7.30 9.34
N LEU A 39 8.68 6.12 9.82
CA LEU A 39 7.57 5.98 10.78
C LEU A 39 7.84 6.70 12.11
N LYS A 40 9.10 6.82 12.54
CA LYS A 40 9.48 7.58 13.74
C LYS A 40 9.48 9.10 13.52
N LEU A 41 9.67 9.53 12.27
CA LEU A 41 9.82 10.94 11.90
C LEU A 41 8.50 11.57 11.43
N THR A 42 7.62 10.76 10.84
CA THR A 42 6.40 11.27 10.21
C THR A 42 5.39 11.77 11.24
N THR A 43 4.72 12.86 10.89
CA THR A 43 3.68 13.53 11.68
C THR A 43 2.35 13.62 10.92
N LYS A 44 2.36 13.21 9.64
CA LYS A 44 1.22 13.18 8.72
C LYS A 44 1.09 11.78 8.13
N PRO A 45 -0.08 11.44 7.57
CA PRO A 45 -0.29 10.17 6.92
C PRO A 45 0.74 9.89 5.81
N ILE A 46 1.22 8.65 5.76
CA ILE A 46 2.09 8.16 4.68
C ILE A 46 1.37 7.08 3.87
N LEU A 47 1.83 6.85 2.65
CA LEU A 47 1.23 5.91 1.71
C LEU A 47 2.28 4.87 1.31
N SER A 48 1.89 3.61 1.15
CA SER A 48 2.61 2.70 0.26
C SER A 48 1.77 2.51 -0.99
N SER A 49 2.15 3.15 -2.11
CA SER A 49 1.31 3.18 -3.31
C SER A 49 1.09 1.80 -3.93
N HIS A 50 2.08 0.93 -3.84
CA HIS A 50 2.03 -0.44 -4.36
C HIS A 50 2.99 -1.37 -3.60
N THR A 51 2.45 -2.43 -3.01
CA THR A 51 3.20 -3.44 -2.26
C THR A 51 2.39 -4.73 -2.12
N GLY A 52 2.99 -5.78 -1.54
CA GLY A 52 2.26 -6.93 -1.01
C GLY A 52 2.42 -7.06 0.50
N VAL A 53 1.83 -8.11 1.07
CA VAL A 53 1.81 -8.37 2.52
C VAL A 53 2.49 -9.71 2.83
N LYS A 54 3.42 -9.71 3.79
CA LYS A 54 4.18 -10.92 4.13
C LYS A 54 3.31 -12.07 4.64
N GLY A 55 2.17 -11.76 5.26
CA GLY A 55 1.24 -12.78 5.76
C GLY A 55 0.59 -13.64 4.68
N THR A 56 0.58 -13.21 3.41
CA THR A 56 0.11 -14.02 2.28
C THR A 56 1.22 -14.39 1.30
N CYS A 57 2.28 -13.58 1.21
CA CYS A 57 3.43 -13.85 0.36
C CYS A 57 4.71 -13.28 1.01
N ASP A 58 5.52 -14.14 1.65
CA ASP A 58 6.69 -13.69 2.42
C ASP A 58 7.94 -13.54 1.53
N ASN A 59 8.30 -12.29 1.22
CA ASN A 59 9.55 -11.94 0.56
C ASN A 59 9.94 -10.47 0.82
N VAL A 60 11.10 -10.07 0.30
CA VAL A 60 11.70 -8.74 0.52
C VAL A 60 10.92 -7.57 -0.09
N ARG A 61 10.00 -7.82 -1.03
CA ARG A 61 9.18 -6.78 -1.67
C ARG A 61 7.96 -6.40 -0.81
N ASN A 62 7.58 -7.25 0.13
CA ASN A 62 6.33 -7.16 0.87
C ASN A 62 6.53 -6.62 2.29
N LEU A 63 5.53 -5.90 2.78
CA LEU A 63 5.56 -5.31 4.10
C LEU A 63 5.23 -6.33 5.19
N SER A 64 5.95 -6.23 6.31
CA SER A 64 5.61 -6.96 7.53
C SER A 64 4.35 -6.41 8.18
N ASP A 65 3.70 -7.20 9.03
CA ASP A 65 2.53 -6.76 9.80
C ASP A 65 2.83 -5.51 10.63
N LYS A 66 4.02 -5.45 11.25
CA LYS A 66 4.50 -4.27 11.99
C LYS A 66 4.49 -3.02 11.10
N HIS A 67 4.95 -3.14 9.86
CA HIS A 67 5.01 -2.00 8.93
C HIS A 67 3.64 -1.60 8.40
N LEU A 68 2.76 -2.57 8.13
CA LEU A 68 1.37 -2.30 7.75
C LEU A 68 0.64 -1.53 8.86
N ILE A 69 0.71 -2.03 10.10
CA ILE A 69 0.14 -1.35 11.28
C ILE A 69 0.76 0.04 11.47
N GLY A 70 2.08 0.15 11.28
CA GLY A 70 2.77 1.43 11.35
C GLY A 70 2.22 2.47 10.37
N ILE A 71 2.02 2.10 9.11
CA ILE A 71 1.42 2.97 8.09
C ILE A 71 -0.02 3.33 8.48
N ALA A 72 -0.84 2.36 8.85
CA ALA A 72 -2.23 2.59 9.24
C ALA A 72 -2.36 3.55 10.43
N ASN A 73 -1.52 3.40 11.46
CA ASN A 73 -1.48 4.27 12.63
C ASN A 73 -1.15 5.74 12.30
N THR A 74 -0.55 6.02 11.14
CA THR A 74 -0.36 7.41 10.68
C THR A 74 -1.64 8.03 10.09
N GLY A 75 -2.72 7.26 9.94
CA GLY A 75 -3.85 7.60 9.05
C GLY A 75 -3.59 7.22 7.58
N GLY A 76 -2.56 6.40 7.34
CA GLY A 76 -1.99 6.11 6.03
C GLY A 76 -2.81 5.17 5.14
N LEU A 77 -2.27 4.82 3.99
CA LEU A 77 -2.93 3.92 3.04
C LEU A 77 -1.93 2.90 2.47
N VAL A 78 -2.39 1.69 2.18
CA VAL A 78 -1.60 0.61 1.57
C VAL A 78 -2.28 0.13 0.30
N GLY A 79 -1.63 0.34 -0.84
CA GLY A 79 -2.03 -0.21 -2.14
C GLY A 79 -1.51 -1.63 -2.34
N ILE A 80 -2.42 -2.58 -2.54
CA ILE A 80 -2.07 -3.98 -2.85
C ILE A 80 -1.78 -4.13 -4.34
N ALA A 81 -0.58 -4.61 -4.66
CA ALA A 81 -0.08 -4.80 -6.02
C ALA A 81 -0.42 -6.17 -6.62
N PHE A 82 -0.36 -6.26 -7.95
CA PHE A 82 -0.93 -7.39 -8.69
C PHE A 82 0.11 -8.38 -9.25
N PHE A 83 1.40 -8.09 -9.07
CA PHE A 83 2.50 -8.88 -9.61
C PHE A 83 2.93 -10.02 -8.67
N ASP A 84 3.65 -11.00 -9.23
CA ASP A 84 4.10 -12.23 -8.58
C ASP A 84 4.80 -11.99 -7.23
N LYS A 85 5.76 -11.07 -7.13
CA LYS A 85 6.44 -10.78 -5.86
C LYS A 85 5.52 -10.12 -4.82
N ALA A 86 4.38 -9.55 -5.21
CA ALA A 86 3.42 -8.98 -4.26
C ALA A 86 2.46 -10.05 -3.71
N VAL A 87 1.95 -10.93 -4.58
CA VAL A 87 0.86 -11.86 -4.26
C VAL A 87 1.22 -13.34 -4.41
N CYS A 88 2.48 -13.65 -4.70
CA CYS A 88 3.07 -14.96 -5.00
C CYS A 88 2.54 -15.59 -6.30
N GLU A 89 1.23 -15.72 -6.41
CA GLU A 89 0.54 -16.12 -7.63
C GLU A 89 -0.24 -14.91 -8.17
N PRO A 90 0.17 -14.34 -9.32
CA PRO A 90 -0.46 -13.15 -9.86
C PRO A 90 -1.80 -13.51 -10.51
N ASP A 91 -2.86 -13.67 -9.71
CA ASP A 91 -4.25 -13.84 -10.16
C ASP A 91 -5.23 -13.05 -9.26
N ALA A 92 -6.50 -12.92 -9.70
CA ALA A 92 -7.50 -12.16 -8.95
C ALA A 92 -7.76 -12.71 -7.54
N LYS A 93 -7.65 -14.03 -7.35
CA LYS A 93 -7.94 -14.71 -6.09
C LYS A 93 -6.88 -14.36 -5.04
N HIS A 94 -5.60 -14.44 -5.39
CA HIS A 94 -4.51 -14.13 -4.47
C HIS A 94 -4.41 -12.63 -4.19
N ILE A 95 -4.75 -11.77 -5.17
CA ILE A 95 -4.93 -10.32 -4.94
C ILE A 95 -6.03 -10.08 -3.89
N ALA A 96 -7.21 -10.69 -4.06
CA ALA A 96 -8.32 -10.54 -3.12
C ALA A 96 -7.98 -11.11 -1.72
N GLN A 97 -7.21 -12.20 -1.64
CA GLN A 97 -6.72 -12.77 -0.37
C GLN A 97 -5.74 -11.82 0.34
N ALA A 98 -4.81 -11.21 -0.39
CA ALA A 98 -3.90 -10.21 0.16
C ALA A 98 -4.66 -8.97 0.67
N ILE A 99 -5.67 -8.51 -0.08
CA ILE A 99 -6.58 -7.45 0.35
C ILE A 99 -7.32 -7.86 1.63
N GLN A 100 -7.90 -9.05 1.69
CA GLN A 100 -8.60 -9.53 2.89
C GLN A 100 -7.67 -9.59 4.10
N TYR A 101 -6.44 -10.08 3.93
CA TYR A 101 -5.45 -10.12 4.99
C TYR A 101 -5.15 -8.71 5.53
N ALA A 102 -4.85 -7.77 4.63
CA ALA A 102 -4.60 -6.39 5.00
C ALA A 102 -5.81 -5.77 5.73
N VAL A 103 -7.03 -5.93 5.19
CA VAL A 103 -8.25 -5.39 5.81
C VAL A 103 -8.46 -5.93 7.23
N LYS A 104 -8.22 -7.23 7.46
CA LYS A 104 -8.32 -7.84 8.80
C LYS A 104 -7.28 -7.29 9.77
N LEU A 105 -6.09 -6.94 9.29
CA LEU A 105 -4.98 -6.49 10.12
C LEU A 105 -5.05 -4.99 10.44
N ILE A 106 -5.33 -4.17 9.43
CA ILE A 106 -5.18 -2.71 9.52
C ILE A 106 -6.46 -1.93 9.30
N GLY A 107 -7.61 -2.57 9.09
CA GLY A 107 -8.87 -1.89 8.83
C GLY A 107 -9.09 -1.60 7.34
N ILE A 108 -10.36 -1.54 6.93
CA ILE A 108 -10.72 -1.41 5.51
C ILE A 108 -10.35 -0.05 4.94
N GLU A 109 -10.43 0.98 5.77
CA GLU A 109 -10.13 2.38 5.45
C GLU A 109 -8.65 2.61 5.08
N HIS A 110 -7.78 1.65 5.36
CA HIS A 110 -6.34 1.71 5.11
C HIS A 110 -5.88 0.88 3.91
N VAL A 111 -6.80 0.23 3.17
CA VAL A 111 -6.46 -0.65 2.04
C VAL A 111 -7.00 -0.11 0.72
N ALA A 112 -6.18 -0.16 -0.33
CA ALA A 112 -6.53 0.24 -1.68
C ALA A 112 -5.90 -0.69 -2.73
N LEU A 113 -6.28 -0.49 -4.00
CA LEU A 113 -5.56 -1.07 -5.13
C LEU A 113 -4.28 -0.29 -5.45
N GLY A 114 -3.22 -1.00 -5.83
CA GLY A 114 -1.94 -0.42 -6.25
C GLY A 114 -1.28 -1.27 -7.32
N SER A 115 -1.91 -1.39 -8.49
CA SER A 115 -1.63 -2.44 -9.48
C SER A 115 -0.17 -2.60 -9.90
N ASP A 116 0.55 -1.47 -9.99
CA ASP A 116 1.87 -1.37 -10.64
C ASP A 116 1.82 -1.73 -12.14
N ALA A 117 0.66 -1.52 -12.78
CA ALA A 117 0.49 -1.74 -14.22
C ALA A 117 1.47 -0.89 -15.02
N ASP A 118 2.05 -1.48 -16.07
CA ASP A 118 3.13 -0.91 -16.90
C ASP A 118 4.43 -0.57 -16.11
N GLY A 119 4.58 -1.05 -14.87
CA GLY A 119 5.75 -0.85 -13.99
C GLY A 119 6.96 -1.74 -14.28
N ALA A 120 7.11 -2.24 -15.51
CA ALA A 120 8.11 -3.25 -15.91
C ALA A 120 8.00 -4.60 -15.17
N ILE A 121 6.77 -4.96 -14.76
CA ILE A 121 6.39 -6.27 -14.21
C ILE A 121 5.23 -6.87 -15.00
N SER A 122 4.96 -8.17 -14.84
CA SER A 122 3.79 -8.83 -15.42
C SER A 122 2.65 -8.88 -14.42
N ILE A 123 1.43 -8.55 -14.86
CA ILE A 123 0.19 -8.62 -14.07
C ILE A 123 -0.81 -9.56 -14.75
N PRO A 124 -1.78 -10.15 -14.03
CA PRO A 124 -2.70 -11.14 -14.60
C PRO A 124 -3.63 -10.61 -15.67
N PHE A 125 -3.92 -9.31 -15.64
CA PHE A 125 -4.87 -8.65 -16.53
C PHE A 125 -4.62 -7.15 -16.53
N ASP A 126 -5.03 -6.49 -17.61
CA ASP A 126 -5.05 -5.03 -17.70
C ASP A 126 -6.25 -4.44 -16.94
N ILE A 127 -6.50 -3.14 -17.13
CA ILE A 127 -7.60 -2.43 -16.48
C ILE A 127 -8.99 -3.06 -16.73
N THR A 128 -9.17 -3.79 -17.84
CA THR A 128 -10.44 -4.45 -18.17
C THR A 128 -10.74 -5.64 -17.25
N GLY A 129 -9.72 -6.20 -16.57
CA GLY A 129 -9.84 -7.32 -15.64
C GLY A 129 -10.15 -6.95 -14.19
N LEU A 130 -10.31 -5.65 -13.85
CA LEU A 130 -10.56 -5.23 -12.46
C LEU A 130 -11.80 -5.90 -11.83
N SER A 131 -12.82 -6.23 -12.63
CA SER A 131 -14.01 -6.92 -12.13
C SER A 131 -13.72 -8.32 -11.58
N LEU A 132 -12.63 -8.97 -12.03
CA LEU A 132 -12.23 -10.27 -11.51
C LEU A 132 -11.84 -10.18 -10.04
N ILE A 133 -11.21 -9.07 -9.62
CA ILE A 133 -10.92 -8.82 -8.20
C ILE A 133 -12.22 -8.62 -7.41
N THR A 134 -13.18 -7.88 -7.98
CA THR A 134 -14.47 -7.68 -7.30
C THR A 134 -15.25 -8.98 -7.11
N ASP A 135 -15.19 -9.90 -8.10
CA ASP A 135 -15.83 -11.21 -8.01
C ASP A 135 -15.20 -12.06 -6.89
N GLU A 136 -13.88 -12.03 -6.75
CA GLU A 136 -13.18 -12.74 -5.67
C GLU A 136 -13.44 -12.10 -4.30
N LEU A 137 -13.54 -10.77 -4.20
CA LEU A 137 -13.92 -10.09 -2.96
C LEU A 137 -15.36 -10.44 -2.52
N LEU A 138 -16.30 -10.57 -3.46
CA LEU A 138 -17.66 -11.03 -3.17
C LEU A 138 -17.65 -12.46 -2.61
N LYS A 139 -16.85 -13.37 -3.18
CA LYS A 139 -16.68 -14.74 -2.65
C LYS A 139 -16.07 -14.75 -1.24
N LEU A 140 -15.29 -13.73 -0.90
CA LEU A 140 -14.72 -13.50 0.43
C LEU A 140 -15.67 -12.77 1.40
N ASN A 141 -16.96 -12.61 1.03
CA ASN A 141 -18.03 -11.97 1.80
C ASN A 141 -17.84 -10.46 2.03
N PHE A 142 -17.12 -9.77 1.16
CA PHE A 142 -17.13 -8.30 1.18
C PHE A 142 -18.47 -7.79 0.63
N THR A 143 -19.02 -6.78 1.29
CA THR A 143 -20.19 -6.04 0.79
C THR A 143 -19.81 -5.11 -0.35
N SER A 144 -20.79 -4.71 -1.17
CA SER A 144 -20.56 -3.74 -2.26
C SER A 144 -20.01 -2.40 -1.77
N ASP A 145 -20.40 -1.96 -0.57
CA ASP A 145 -19.88 -0.73 0.04
C ASP A 145 -18.40 -0.87 0.41
N GLN A 146 -18.04 -2.01 1.02
CA GLN A 146 -16.64 -2.32 1.34
C GLN A 146 -15.78 -2.44 0.08
N ILE A 147 -16.28 -3.08 -0.97
CA ILE A 147 -15.59 -3.16 -2.27
C ILE A 147 -15.40 -1.76 -2.84
N SER A 148 -16.43 -0.89 -2.78
CA SER A 148 -16.34 0.48 -3.28
C SER A 148 -15.25 1.30 -2.57
N LEU A 149 -15.03 1.07 -1.26
CA LEU A 149 -13.92 1.68 -0.53
C LEU A 149 -12.55 1.23 -1.08
N ILE A 150 -12.36 -0.08 -1.25
CA ILE A 150 -11.12 -0.68 -1.75
C ILE A 150 -10.83 -0.24 -3.20
N MET A 151 -11.85 -0.22 -4.05
CA MET A 151 -11.74 0.07 -5.48
C MET A 151 -11.44 1.54 -5.80
N GLY A 152 -11.44 2.43 -4.80
CA GLY A 152 -11.03 3.82 -5.00
C GLY A 152 -11.59 4.80 -3.97
N GLY A 153 -12.61 4.43 -3.21
CA GLY A 153 -13.18 5.29 -2.16
C GLY A 153 -12.15 5.72 -1.13
N ASN A 154 -11.26 4.81 -0.70
CA ASN A 154 -10.19 5.11 0.24
C ASN A 154 -9.13 6.04 -0.34
N VAL A 155 -8.70 5.82 -1.59
CA VAL A 155 -7.76 6.72 -2.27
C VAL A 155 -8.36 8.12 -2.39
N LYS A 156 -9.62 8.22 -2.86
CA LYS A 156 -10.33 9.50 -2.98
C LYS A 156 -10.37 10.24 -1.64
N ARG A 157 -10.82 9.57 -0.57
CA ARG A 157 -10.87 10.15 0.78
C ARG A 157 -9.48 10.60 1.23
N PHE A 158 -8.49 9.72 1.14
CA PHE A 158 -7.12 10.00 1.54
C PHE A 158 -6.55 11.24 0.84
N LEU A 159 -6.70 11.35 -0.49
CA LEU A 159 -6.21 12.50 -1.24
C LEU A 159 -6.93 13.80 -0.87
N LEU A 160 -8.26 13.77 -0.73
CA LEU A 160 -9.05 14.95 -0.36
C LEU A 160 -8.75 15.45 1.05
N GLU A 161 -8.41 14.57 1.98
CA GLU A 161 -8.07 14.92 3.37
C GLU A 161 -6.64 15.43 3.52
N ASN A 162 -5.72 15.04 2.64
CA ASN A 162 -4.28 15.22 2.87
C ASN A 162 -3.53 16.11 1.86
N LEU A 163 -4.11 16.42 0.70
CA LEU A 163 -3.49 17.32 -0.27
C LEU A 163 -3.78 18.80 0.05
N PRO A 164 -2.92 19.74 -0.38
CA PRO A 164 -3.22 21.17 -0.29
C PRO A 164 -4.57 21.51 -0.94
N GLN A 165 -5.31 22.43 -0.32
CA GLN A 165 -6.48 23.07 -0.93
C GLN A 165 -6.08 24.13 -1.96
#